data_AF-A0A7W3ZA63-F1
#
_entry.id   AF-A0A7W3ZA63-F1
#
_cell.length_a   1.000
_cell.length_b   1.000
_cell.length_c   1.000
_cell.angle_alpha   90.00
_cell.angle_beta   90.00
_cell.angle_gamma   90.00
#
_symmetry.space_group_name_H-M   'P 1'
#
loop_
_entity.id
_entity.type
_entity.pdbx_description
1 polymer ?
#
loop_
_entity_poly.entity_id
_entity_poly.type
_entity_poly.pdbx_seq_one_letter_code
_entity_poly.pdbx_strand_id
1 'polypeptide(L)'
;MNSGLLGTLVLPTEPYVLIPAVVVIAGICLYRRNRLDALLAVAGPFVAIALNSWALKPAFDRWKGGTLVYPSGHTVSLVAVLTAVVLLVRFKAAAVAAGTVLVCCAAVGMIGLGYHYLTDIAGGVCFAPAVVTAMRAALSPRRAREPSTG
;
A
#
# COMPACT_ATOMS: atom_id res chain seq x y z
N MET A 1 -0.42 9.81 -26.05
CA MET A 1 -0.60 10.48 -24.75
C MET A 1 0.64 11.28 -24.42
N ASN A 2 0.50 12.47 -23.83
CA ASN A 2 1.64 13.31 -23.46
C ASN A 2 2.40 12.67 -22.28
N SER A 3 3.69 12.39 -22.45
CA SER A 3 4.51 11.66 -21.45
C SER A 3 4.52 12.37 -20.08
N GLY A 4 4.42 13.70 -20.06
CA GLY A 4 4.31 14.48 -18.83
C GLY A 4 3.02 14.22 -18.03
N LEU A 5 1.88 14.03 -18.71
CA LEU A 5 0.59 13.73 -18.06
C LEU A 5 0.59 12.31 -17.44
N LEU A 6 1.30 11.38 -18.10
CA LEU A 6 1.45 10.03 -17.54
C LEU A 6 2.39 10.03 -16.34
N GLY A 7 3.43 10.85 -16.37
CA GLY A 7 4.30 11.07 -15.21
C GLY A 7 3.53 11.59 -14.01
N THR A 8 2.63 12.57 -14.19
CA THR A 8 1.84 13.12 -13.07
C THR A 8 0.86 12.11 -12.46
N LEU A 9 0.36 11.18 -13.27
CA LEU A 9 -0.50 10.08 -12.79
C LEU A 9 0.27 9.07 -11.92
N VAL A 10 1.58 8.92 -12.14
CA VAL A 10 2.45 7.99 -11.39
C VAL A 10 3.04 8.64 -10.13
N LEU A 11 3.13 9.98 -10.08
CA LEU A 11 3.65 10.73 -8.92
C LEU A 11 3.20 10.22 -7.55
N PRO A 12 1.92 9.85 -7.30
CA PRO A 12 1.50 9.38 -5.98
C PRO A 12 2.18 8.08 -5.53
N THR A 13 2.68 7.28 -6.47
CA THR A 13 3.39 6.02 -6.17
C THR A 13 4.85 6.23 -5.81
N GLU A 14 5.37 7.43 -6.03
CA GLU A 14 6.79 7.70 -5.93
C GLU A 14 7.27 7.74 -4.47
N PRO A 15 8.44 7.17 -4.16
CA PRO A 15 8.94 7.10 -2.78
C PRO A 15 9.05 8.47 -2.10
N TYR A 16 9.42 9.51 -2.85
CA TYR A 16 9.55 10.87 -2.32
C TYR A 16 8.22 11.53 -1.96
N VAL A 17 7.07 11.02 -2.45
CA VAL A 17 5.73 11.46 -2.01
C VAL A 17 5.25 10.60 -0.84
N LEU A 18 5.47 9.28 -0.92
CA LEU A 18 5.00 8.33 0.08
C LEU A 18 5.74 8.46 1.42
N ILE A 19 7.06 8.69 1.40
CA ILE A 19 7.85 8.81 2.64
C ILE A 19 7.39 9.99 3.50
N PRO A 20 7.27 11.23 2.98
CA PRO A 20 6.71 12.34 3.75
C PRO A 20 5.29 12.07 4.24
N ALA A 21 4.43 11.45 3.42
CA ALA A 21 3.07 11.11 3.83
C ALA A 21 3.07 10.15 5.04
N VAL A 22 3.88 9.09 5.00
CA VAL A 22 4.04 8.15 6.12
C VAL A 22 4.56 8.86 7.37
N VAL A 23 5.56 9.73 7.24
CA VAL A 23 6.12 10.51 8.36
C VAL A 23 5.06 11.40 8.99
N VAL A 24 4.27 12.11 8.18
CA VAL A 24 3.19 12.97 8.67
C VAL A 24 2.12 12.14 9.40
N ILE A 25 1.68 11.03 8.81
CA ILE A 25 0.68 10.13 9.43
C ILE A 25 1.20 9.59 10.76
N ALA A 26 2.43 9.09 10.79
CA ALA A 26 3.05 8.57 12.01
C ALA A 26 3.20 9.67 13.08
N GLY A 27 3.61 10.88 12.69
CA GLY A 27 3.70 12.05 13.56
C GLY A 27 2.35 12.42 14.18
N ILE A 28 1.27 12.43 13.39
CA ILE A 28 -0.10 12.67 13.87
C ILE A 28 -0.52 11.57 14.86
N CYS A 29 -0.25 10.30 14.57
CA CYS A 29 -0.58 9.18 15.46
C CYS A 29 0.20 9.27 16.79
N LEU A 30 1.48 9.64 16.75
CA LEU A 30 2.30 9.86 17.93
C LEU A 30 1.82 11.06 18.75
N TYR A 31 1.44 12.15 18.10
CA TYR A 31 0.85 13.33 18.74
C TYR A 31 -0.45 12.96 19.48
N ARG A 32 -1.26 12.10 18.87
CA ARG A 32 -2.48 11.53 19.49
C ARG A 32 -2.21 10.41 20.50
N ARG A 33 -0.94 10.19 20.87
CA ARG A 33 -0.45 9.17 21.82
C ARG A 33 -0.77 7.72 21.42
N ASN A 34 -1.14 7.47 20.17
CA ASN A 34 -1.49 6.13 19.70
C ASN A 34 -0.28 5.46 19.02
N ARG A 35 0.61 4.88 19.84
CA ARG A 35 1.87 4.28 19.39
C ARG A 35 1.66 3.08 18.45
N LEU A 36 0.59 2.30 18.63
CA LEU A 36 0.27 1.16 17.77
C LEU A 36 -0.14 1.61 16.37
N ASP A 37 -0.91 2.69 16.28
CA ASP A 37 -1.30 3.28 15.01
C ASP A 37 -0.10 3.88 14.26
N ALA A 38 0.80 4.55 14.99
CA ALA A 38 2.06 5.04 14.43
C ALA A 38 2.95 3.89 13.93
N LEU A 39 3.05 2.80 14.71
CA LEU A 39 3.78 1.60 14.31
C LEU A 39 3.18 1.00 13.03
N LEU A 40 1.85 0.88 12.94
CA LEU A 40 1.18 0.36 11.75
C LEU A 40 1.43 1.23 10.51
N ALA A 41 1.39 2.56 10.68
CA ALA A 41 1.60 3.51 9.59
C ALA A 41 2.99 3.37 8.94
N VAL A 42 4.02 3.05 9.73
CA VAL A 42 5.40 2.90 9.25
C VAL A 42 5.69 1.45 8.86
N ALA A 43 5.41 0.51 9.75
CA ALA A 43 5.81 -0.87 9.58
C ALA A 43 4.93 -1.62 8.56
N GLY A 44 3.66 -1.24 8.40
CA GLY A 44 2.77 -1.86 7.40
C GLY A 44 3.31 -1.73 5.97
N PRO A 45 3.56 -0.50 5.45
CA PRO A 45 4.19 -0.31 4.16
C PRO A 45 5.58 -0.94 4.04
N PHE A 46 6.41 -0.83 5.09
CA PHE A 46 7.75 -1.39 5.09
C PHE A 46 7.74 -2.93 4.94
N VAL A 47 6.92 -3.63 5.72
CA VAL A 47 6.77 -5.09 5.66
C VAL A 47 6.18 -5.52 4.31
N ALA A 48 5.17 -4.81 3.79
CA ALA A 48 4.61 -5.11 2.48
C ALA A 48 5.66 -5.00 1.36
N ILE A 49 6.48 -3.94 1.38
CA ILE A 49 7.56 -3.74 0.40
C ILE A 49 8.66 -4.81 0.56
N ALA A 50 9.05 -5.13 1.79
CA ALA A 50 10.07 -6.14 2.08
C ALA A 50 9.63 -7.53 1.62
N LEU A 51 8.41 -7.96 1.97
CA LEU A 51 7.85 -9.24 1.52
C LEU A 51 7.71 -9.28 0.00
N ASN A 52 7.24 -8.19 -0.62
CA ASN A 52 7.17 -8.10 -2.07
C ASN A 52 8.55 -8.27 -2.71
N SER A 53 9.57 -7.63 -2.16
CA SER A 53 10.91 -7.60 -2.74
C SER A 53 11.71 -8.87 -2.48
N TRP A 54 11.52 -9.52 -1.33
CA TRP A 54 12.33 -10.66 -0.90
C TRP A 54 11.64 -12.02 -1.05
N ALA A 55 10.31 -12.05 -1.05
CA ALA A 55 9.56 -13.30 -1.22
C ALA A 55 8.91 -13.36 -2.60
N LEU A 56 8.12 -12.35 -2.98
CA LEU A 56 7.37 -12.43 -4.24
C LEU A 56 8.26 -12.26 -5.46
N LYS A 57 9.14 -11.25 -5.49
CA LYS A 57 10.03 -11.06 -6.65
C LYS A 57 10.85 -12.32 -6.95
N PRO A 58 11.61 -12.91 -6.00
CA PRO A 58 12.39 -14.11 -6.30
C PRO A 58 11.54 -15.33 -6.66
N ALA A 59 10.32 -15.44 -6.11
CA ALA A 59 9.44 -16.58 -6.39
C ALA A 59 8.82 -16.56 -7.79
N PHE A 60 8.58 -15.37 -8.36
CA PHE A 60 7.96 -15.25 -9.68
C PHE A 60 8.95 -15.14 -10.84
N ASP A 61 10.21 -14.77 -10.55
CA ASP A 61 11.34 -14.72 -11.51
C ASP A 61 10.99 -14.14 -12.89
N ARG A 62 10.11 -13.13 -12.92
CA ARG A 62 9.57 -12.55 -14.15
C ARG A 62 10.39 -11.34 -14.56
N TRP A 63 11.28 -11.56 -15.51
CA TRP A 63 12.23 -10.56 -16.02
C TRP A 63 11.61 -9.70 -17.14
N LYS A 64 11.78 -8.38 -17.03
CA LYS A 64 11.56 -7.43 -18.13
C LYS A 64 12.66 -6.37 -18.05
N GLY A 65 13.49 -6.24 -19.08
CA GLY A 65 14.55 -5.23 -19.16
C GLY A 65 15.63 -5.32 -18.07
N GLY A 66 15.98 -6.52 -17.60
CA GLY A 66 17.06 -6.72 -16.61
C GLY A 66 16.66 -6.49 -15.14
N THR A 67 15.37 -6.31 -14.85
CA THR A 67 14.84 -6.25 -13.48
C THR A 67 13.63 -7.18 -13.30
N LEU A 68 13.42 -7.66 -12.07
CA LEU A 68 12.22 -8.42 -11.71
C LEU A 68 11.02 -7.47 -11.60
N VAL A 69 10.07 -7.65 -12.51
CA VAL A 69 8.96 -6.70 -12.74
C VAL A 69 7.69 -7.09 -11.99
N TYR A 70 7.59 -8.33 -11.53
CA TYR A 70 6.43 -8.82 -10.81
C TYR A 70 6.71 -9.08 -9.33
N PRO A 71 5.91 -8.53 -8.38
CA PRO A 71 4.87 -7.49 -8.54
C PRO A 71 5.44 -6.05 -8.54
N SER A 72 4.64 -5.08 -9.03
CA SER A 72 5.03 -3.66 -9.05
C SER A 72 5.23 -3.10 -7.64
N GLY A 73 6.47 -2.76 -7.30
CA GLY A 73 6.82 -2.13 -6.02
C GLY A 73 6.08 -0.81 -5.79
N HIS A 74 5.90 -0.01 -6.84
CA HIS A 74 5.16 1.27 -6.84
C HIS A 74 3.68 1.07 -6.49
N THR A 75 3.06 -0.01 -6.98
CA THR A 75 1.68 -0.33 -6.62
C THR A 75 1.59 -0.81 -5.17
N VAL A 76 2.49 -1.70 -4.76
CA VAL A 76 2.50 -2.25 -3.39
C VAL A 76 2.72 -1.16 -2.35
N SER A 77 3.67 -0.25 -2.57
CA SER A 77 3.94 0.88 -1.65
C SER A 77 2.73 1.81 -1.52
N LEU A 78 2.16 2.25 -2.64
CA LEU A 78 0.99 3.13 -2.64
C LEU A 78 -0.20 2.48 -1.92
N VAL A 79 -0.56 1.25 -2.31
CA VAL A 79 -1.72 0.56 -1.75
C VAL A 79 -1.53 0.25 -0.26
N ALA A 80 -0.31 -0.09 0.17
CA ALA A 80 -0.04 -0.32 1.59
C ALA A 80 -0.22 0.96 2.43
N VAL A 81 0.28 2.10 1.95
CA VAL A 81 0.10 3.40 2.62
C VAL A 81 -1.38 3.79 2.64
N LEU A 82 -2.09 3.66 1.52
CA LEU A 82 -3.54 3.95 1.46
C LEU A 82 -4.34 3.05 2.40
N THR A 83 -3.99 1.77 2.48
CA THR A 83 -4.64 0.84 3.43
C THR A 83 -4.39 1.27 4.87
N ALA A 84 -3.16 1.67 5.22
CA ALA A 84 -2.85 2.19 6.54
C ALA A 84 -3.70 3.45 6.83
N VAL A 85 -3.80 4.39 5.90
CA VAL A 85 -4.67 5.58 6.04
C VAL A 85 -6.12 5.19 6.30
N VAL A 86 -6.69 4.29 5.51
CA VAL A 86 -8.08 3.82 5.66
C VAL A 86 -8.34 3.22 7.05
N LEU A 87 -7.36 2.50 7.61
CA LEU A 87 -7.47 1.91 8.95
C LEU A 87 -7.39 2.95 10.08
N LEU A 88 -6.71 4.09 9.84
CA LEU A 88 -6.43 5.11 10.84
C LEU A 88 -7.45 6.25 10.85
N VAL A 89 -8.11 6.53 9.73
CA VAL A 89 -9.10 7.61 9.62
C VAL A 89 -10.51 7.17 10.02
N ARG A 90 -11.30 8.15 10.49
CA ARG A 90 -12.70 7.91 10.89
C ARG A 90 -13.63 7.75 9.68
N PHE A 91 -13.40 8.51 8.61
CA PHE A 91 -14.22 8.52 7.40
C PHE A 91 -13.73 7.49 6.37
N LYS A 92 -13.89 6.21 6.70
CA LYS A 92 -13.33 5.09 5.91
C LYS A 92 -13.82 5.06 4.46
N ALA A 93 -15.11 5.28 4.22
CA ALA A 93 -15.68 5.24 2.87
C ALA A 93 -15.06 6.29 1.94
N ALA A 94 -14.87 7.52 2.43
CA ALA A 94 -14.23 8.59 1.67
C ALA A 94 -12.75 8.28 1.38
N ALA A 95 -12.04 7.73 2.36
CA ALA A 95 -10.64 7.33 2.20
C ALA A 95 -10.48 6.18 1.20
N VAL A 96 -11.39 5.20 1.22
CA VAL A 96 -11.42 4.11 0.22
C VAL A 96 -11.70 4.68 -1.17
N ALA A 97 -12.70 5.54 -1.31
CA ALA A 97 -13.01 6.15 -2.61
C ALA A 97 -11.82 6.94 -3.19
N ALA A 98 -11.20 7.80 -2.38
CA ALA A 98 -10.01 8.56 -2.78
C ALA A 98 -8.83 7.63 -3.12
N GLY A 99 -8.60 6.60 -2.31
CA GLY A 99 -7.56 5.60 -2.55
C GLY A 99 -7.76 4.84 -3.87
N THR A 100 -9.00 4.42 -4.15
CA THR A 100 -9.34 3.75 -5.41
C THR A 100 -9.06 4.66 -6.61
N VAL A 101 -9.43 5.93 -6.54
CA VAL A 101 -9.13 6.90 -7.61
C VAL A 101 -7.63 7.03 -7.84
N LEU A 102 -6.84 7.17 -6.77
CA LEU A 102 -5.37 7.26 -6.87
C LEU A 102 -4.75 6.00 -7.49
N VAL A 103 -5.22 4.81 -7.10
CA VAL A 103 -4.76 3.54 -7.67
C VAL A 103 -5.12 3.43 -9.15
N CYS A 104 -6.33 3.82 -9.54
CA CYS A 104 -6.75 3.84 -10.95
C CYS A 104 -5.91 4.82 -11.78
N CYS A 105 -5.64 6.02 -11.26
CA CYS A 105 -4.76 7.00 -11.91
C CYS A 105 -3.35 6.44 -12.11
N ALA A 106 -2.75 5.88 -11.06
CA ALA A 106 -1.44 5.26 -11.12
C ALA A 106 -1.40 4.09 -12.11
N ALA A 107 -2.44 3.25 -12.14
CA ALA A 107 -2.56 2.15 -13.08
C ALA A 107 -2.55 2.64 -14.54
N VAL A 108 -3.32 3.67 -14.86
CA VAL A 108 -3.35 4.28 -16.19
C VAL A 108 -1.97 4.86 -16.57
N GLY A 109 -1.31 5.55 -15.62
CA GLY A 109 0.03 6.09 -15.84
C GLY A 109 1.08 5.01 -16.11
N MET A 110 1.12 3.96 -15.28
CA MET A 110 2.09 2.87 -15.40
C MET A 110 1.89 2.02 -16.66
N ILE A 111 0.62 1.73 -17.03
CA ILE A 111 0.30 1.01 -18.26
C ILE A 111 0.62 1.89 -19.48
N GLY A 112 0.26 3.17 -19.43
CA GLY A 112 0.50 4.12 -20.53
C GLY A 112 1.98 4.39 -20.80
N LEU A 113 2.84 4.31 -19.77
CA LEU A 113 4.30 4.40 -19.90
C LEU A 113 4.97 3.05 -20.24
N GLY A 114 4.20 1.96 -20.30
CA GLY A 114 4.70 0.62 -20.60
C GLY A 114 5.50 -0.04 -19.46
N TYR A 115 5.49 0.56 -18.26
CA TYR A 115 6.26 0.11 -17.10
C TYR A 115 5.76 -1.22 -16.52
N HIS A 116 4.45 -1.41 -16.44
CA HIS A 116 3.85 -2.59 -15.82
C HIS A 116 2.64 -3.12 -16.58
N TYR A 117 2.40 -4.43 -16.48
CA TYR A 117 1.16 -5.04 -16.95
C TYR A 117 0.05 -4.88 -15.91
N LEU A 118 -1.21 -4.94 -16.35
CA LEU A 118 -2.38 -4.87 -15.47
C LEU A 118 -2.36 -5.95 -14.38
N THR A 119 -1.83 -7.14 -14.68
CA THR A 119 -1.69 -8.24 -13.73
C THR A 119 -0.74 -7.91 -12.58
N ASP A 120 0.29 -7.11 -12.86
CA ASP A 120 1.31 -6.69 -11.88
C ASP A 120 0.71 -5.70 -10.89
N ILE A 121 -0.21 -4.85 -11.36
CA ILE A 121 -0.97 -3.90 -10.56
C ILE A 121 -2.00 -4.65 -9.72
N ALA A 122 -2.77 -5.55 -10.33
CA ALA A 122 -3.79 -6.34 -9.62
C ALA A 122 -3.18 -7.16 -8.47
N GLY A 123 -2.01 -7.79 -8.70
CA GLY A 123 -1.27 -8.51 -7.67
C GLY A 123 -0.90 -7.60 -6.49
N GLY A 124 -0.41 -6.38 -6.75
CA GLY A 124 -0.10 -5.41 -5.71
C GLY A 124 -1.32 -4.92 -4.93
N VAL A 125 -2.44 -4.69 -5.61
CA VAL A 125 -3.71 -4.25 -5.01
C VAL A 125 -4.31 -5.32 -4.10
N CYS A 126 -4.13 -6.61 -4.40
CA CYS A 126 -4.58 -7.68 -3.51
C CYS A 126 -3.60 -7.94 -2.36
N PHE A 127 -2.30 -7.93 -2.64
CA PHE A 127 -1.27 -8.30 -1.67
C PHE A 127 -1.10 -7.27 -0.55
N ALA A 128 -0.99 -5.98 -0.91
CA ALA A 128 -0.68 -4.93 0.07
C ALA A 128 -1.75 -4.78 1.17
N PRO A 129 -3.06 -4.76 0.87
CA PRO A 129 -4.09 -4.68 1.91
C PRO A 129 -4.10 -5.92 2.81
N ALA A 130 -3.87 -7.11 2.25
CA ALA A 130 -3.82 -8.36 3.03
C ALA A 130 -2.70 -8.30 4.09
N VAL A 131 -1.50 -7.85 3.72
CA VAL A 131 -0.37 -7.71 4.65
C VAL A 131 -0.67 -6.68 5.74
N VAL A 132 -1.14 -5.49 5.36
CA VAL A 132 -1.38 -4.39 6.32
C VAL A 132 -2.53 -4.72 7.28
N THR A 133 -3.60 -5.36 6.79
CA THR A 133 -4.72 -5.79 7.64
C THR A 133 -4.35 -6.97 8.53
N ALA A 134 -3.56 -7.94 8.05
CA ALA A 134 -3.02 -9.01 8.88
C ALA A 134 -2.12 -8.46 10.00
N MET A 135 -1.28 -7.47 9.69
CA MET A 135 -0.45 -6.79 10.69
C MET A 135 -1.31 -6.08 11.74
N ARG A 136 -2.36 -5.36 11.32
CA ARG A 136 -3.31 -4.75 12.25
C ARG A 136 -4.00 -5.79 13.14
N ALA A 137 -4.39 -6.92 12.57
CA ALA A 137 -5.01 -8.01 13.33
C ALA A 137 -4.04 -8.62 14.36
N ALA A 138 -2.76 -8.79 14.00
CA ALA A 138 -1.72 -9.28 14.91
C ALA A 138 -1.40 -8.30 16.04
N LEU A 139 -1.46 -7.00 15.79
CA LEU A 139 -1.25 -5.94 16.78
C LEU A 139 -2.48 -5.68 17.67
N SER A 140 -3.66 -6.15 17.26
CA SER A 140 -4.89 -5.98 18.03
C SER A 140 -5.00 -7.15 19.02
N PRO A 141 -5.28 -6.89 20.32
CA PRO A 141 -5.56 -7.97 21.27
C PRO A 141 -6.67 -8.86 20.70
N ARG A 142 -6.46 -10.18 20.69
CA ARG A 142 -7.54 -11.12 20.36
C ARG A 142 -8.67 -10.83 21.34
N ARG A 143 -9.76 -10.24 20.85
CA ARG A 143 -10.97 -10.06 21.65
C ARG A 143 -11.34 -11.46 22.11
N ALA A 144 -11.25 -11.72 23.42
CA ALA A 144 -11.67 -13.00 23.97
C ALA A 144 -13.08 -13.26 23.44
N ARG A 145 -13.27 -14.41 22.80
CA ARG A 145 -14.57 -14.83 22.30
C ARG A 145 -15.46 -14.88 23.54
N GLU A 146 -16.37 -13.92 23.69
CA GLU A 146 -17.38 -14.01 24.74
C GLU A 146 -18.14 -15.32 24.50
N PRO A 147 -18.25 -16.23 25.50
CA PRO A 147 -19.03 -17.43 25.36
C PRO A 147 -20.45 -17.02 24.94
N SER A 148 -20.96 -17.62 23.86
CA SER A 148 -22.36 -17.42 23.49
C SER A 148 -23.22 -17.93 24.64
N THR A 149 -23.83 -17.04 25.40
CA THR A 149 -24.93 -17.40 26.29
C THR A 149 -26.10 -17.76 25.39
N GLY A 150 -26.31 -19.06 25.20
CA GLY A 150 -27.44 -19.62 24.47
C GLY A 150 -28.78 -19.25 25.08
#